data_AF-A0A2X0IHL0-F1
#
_entry.id   AF-A0A2X0IHL0-F1
#
_cell.length_a   1.000
_cell.length_b   1.000
_cell.length_c   1.000
_cell.angle_alpha   90.00
_cell.angle_beta   90.00
_cell.angle_gamma   90.00
#
_symmetry.space_group_name_H-M   'P 1'
#
loop_
_entity.id
_entity.type
_entity.pdbx_description
1 polymer ?
#
loop_
_entity_poly.entity_id
_entity_poly.type
_entity_poly.pdbx_seq_one_letter_code
_entity_poly.pdbx_strand_id
1 'polypeptide(L)' 'MELKPDEADALRAWAADERARADSLAAALEQIAANGLPTDEECVDWEEIRELALARLDGRVP' A
#
# COMPACT_ATOMS: atom_id res chain seq x y z
N MET A 1 31.87 3.67 8.53
CA MET A 1 30.87 4.18 9.49
C MET A 1 29.77 3.14 9.54
N GLU A 2 29.46 2.62 10.72
CA GLU A 2 28.39 1.65 10.92
C GLU A 2 27.13 2.37 11.42
N LEU A 3 25.96 1.83 11.09
CA LEU A 3 24.68 2.32 11.62
C LEU A 3 24.58 1.98 13.10
N LYS A 4 23.89 2.83 13.86
CA LYS A 4 23.50 2.46 15.23
C LYS A 4 22.50 1.29 15.17
N PRO A 5 22.43 0.46 16.23
CA PRO A 5 21.54 -0.71 16.23
C PRO A 5 20.07 -0.37 15.94
N ASP A 6 19.55 0.72 16.48
CA ASP A 6 18.18 1.20 16.28
C ASP A 6 17.91 1.64 14.83
N GLU A 7 18.85 2.36 14.21
CA GLU A 7 18.80 2.74 12.80
C GLU A 7 18.81 1.50 11.88
N ALA A 8 19.63 0.50 12.22
CA ALA A 8 19.69 -0.76 11.49
C ALA A 8 18.38 -1.57 11.63
N ASP A 9 17.79 -1.60 12.83
CA ASP A 9 16.52 -2.29 13.07
C ASP A 9 15.35 -1.59 12.35
N ALA A 10 15.32 -0.26 12.34
CA ALA A 10 14.33 0.51 11.59
C ALA A 10 14.38 0.19 10.08
N LEU A 11 15.59 0.10 9.50
CA LEU A 11 15.75 -0.30 8.09
C LEU A 11 15.31 -1.74 7.84
N ARG A 12 15.59 -2.67 8.75
CA ARG A 12 15.12 -4.06 8.63
C ARG A 12 13.60 -4.14 8.69
N ALA A 13 12.98 -3.39 9.59
CA ALA A 13 11.52 -3.32 9.72
C ALA A 13 10.88 -2.75 8.44
N TRP A 14 11.42 -1.65 7.92
CA TRP A 14 10.95 -1.08 6.65
C TRP A 14 11.14 -2.05 5.48
N ALA A 15 12.29 -2.74 5.41
CA ALA A 15 12.52 -3.75 4.39
C ALA A 15 11.58 -4.97 4.52
N ALA A 16 11.12 -5.31 5.72
CA ALA A 16 10.12 -6.35 5.92
C ALA A 16 8.73 -5.88 5.47
N ASP A 17 8.34 -4.65 5.78
CA ASP A 17 7.11 -4.03 5.31
C ASP A 17 7.06 -3.98 3.77
N GLU A 18 8.14 -3.54 3.13
CA GLU A 18 8.21 -3.45 1.67
C GLU A 18 8.07 -4.83 1.00
N ARG A 19 8.67 -5.87 1.57
CA ARG A 19 8.48 -7.25 1.09
C ARG A 19 7.03 -7.70 1.23
N ALA A 20 6.40 -7.44 2.38
CA ALA A 20 5.01 -7.80 2.60
C ALA A 20 4.05 -7.07 1.62
N ARG A 21 4.34 -5.81 1.30
CA ARG A 21 3.61 -5.03 0.28
C ARG A 21 3.78 -5.63 -1.11
N ALA A 22 4.99 -6.03 -1.47
CA ALA A 22 5.26 -6.70 -2.74
C ALA A 22 4.52 -8.03 -2.87
N ASP A 23 4.52 -8.85 -1.81
CA ASP A 23 3.78 -10.12 -1.78
C ASP A 23 2.27 -9.90 -1.92
N SER A 24 1.74 -8.87 -1.26
CA SER A 24 0.32 -8.50 -1.33
C SER A 24 -0.08 -8.05 -2.74
N LEU A 25 0.77 -7.24 -3.39
CA LEU A 25 0.56 -6.82 -4.78
C LEU A 25 0.63 -8.00 -5.75
N ALA A 26 1.62 -8.88 -5.60
CA ALA A 26 1.74 -10.06 -6.44
C ALA A 26 0.48 -10.94 -6.37
N ALA A 27 -0.01 -11.21 -5.16
CA ALA A 27 -1.24 -11.96 -4.95
C ALA A 27 -2.45 -11.28 -5.61
N ALA A 28 -2.58 -9.96 -5.51
CA ALA A 28 -3.67 -9.23 -6.17
C ALA A 28 -3.60 -9.33 -7.70
N LEU A 29 -2.41 -9.19 -8.29
CA LEU A 29 -2.20 -9.32 -9.73
C LEU A 29 -2.49 -10.76 -10.23
N GLU A 30 -2.10 -11.78 -9.46
CA GLU A 30 -2.43 -13.17 -9.74
C GLU A 30 -3.94 -13.42 -9.71
N GLN A 31 -4.66 -12.84 -8.74
CA GLN A 31 -6.12 -12.91 -8.69
C GLN A 31 -6.79 -12.25 -9.88
N ILE A 32 -6.30 -11.06 -10.30
CA ILE A 32 -6.80 -10.38 -11.50
C ILE A 32 -6.52 -11.22 -12.75
N ALA A 33 -5.34 -11.83 -12.86
CA ALA A 33 -5.02 -12.70 -13.98
C ALA A 33 -5.91 -13.96 -14.02
N ALA A 34 -6.29 -14.50 -12.85
CA ALA A 34 -7.13 -15.69 -12.76
C ALA A 34 -8.63 -15.40 -12.97
N ASN A 35 -9.12 -14.24 -12.53
CA ASN A 35 -10.57 -13.97 -12.44
C ASN A 35 -11.04 -12.77 -13.29
N GLY A 36 -10.13 -12.01 -13.89
CA GLY A 36 -10.43 -10.75 -14.57
C GLY A 36 -10.42 -9.55 -13.62
N LEU A 37 -10.75 -8.37 -14.17
CA LEU A 37 -10.87 -7.15 -13.38
C LEU A 37 -12.17 -7.18 -12.54
N PRO A 38 -12.18 -6.53 -11.35
CA PRO A 38 -13.41 -6.31 -10.61
C PRO A 38 -14.39 -5.49 -11.45
N THR A 39 -15.68 -5.68 -11.20
CA THR A 39 -16.74 -4.90 -11.85
C THR A 39 -16.78 -3.47 -11.30
N ASP A 40 -17.46 -2.57 -12.02
CA ASP A 40 -17.62 -1.18 -11.59
C ASP A 40 -18.34 -1.08 -10.23
N GLU A 41 -19.29 -1.97 -9.96
CA GLU A 41 -20.02 -2.05 -8.68
C GLU A 41 -19.13 -2.47 -7.50
N GLU A 42 -18.03 -3.17 -7.78
CA GLU A 42 -17.03 -3.61 -6.79
C GLU A 42 -15.88 -2.60 -6.63
N CYS A 43 -15.85 -1.55 -7.47
CA CYS A 43 -14.84 -0.51 -7.44
C CYS A 43 -15.32 0.74 -6.70
N VAL A 44 -14.36 1.57 -6.29
CA VAL A 44 -14.62 2.91 -5.75
C VAL A 44 -14.18 3.92 -6.80
N ASP A 45 -15.01 4.94 -7.01
CA ASP A 45 -14.71 6.02 -7.95
C ASP A 45 -13.39 6.71 -7.58
N TRP A 46 -12.61 7.02 -8.62
CA TRP A 46 -11.31 7.66 -8.44
C TRP A 46 -11.41 8.98 -7.67
N GLU A 47 -12.46 9.77 -7.94
CA GLU A 47 -12.77 11.01 -7.24
C GLU A 47 -12.86 10.79 -5.73
N GLU A 48 -13.55 9.74 -5.29
CA GLU A 48 -13.74 9.45 -3.87
C GLU A 48 -12.40 9.09 -3.19
N ILE A 49 -11.61 8.20 -3.82
CA ILE A 49 -10.29 7.83 -3.30
C ILE A 49 -9.35 9.05 -3.25
N ARG A 50 -9.37 9.87 -4.30
CA ARG A 50 -8.52 11.07 -4.41
C ARG A 50 -8.86 12.08 -3.32
N GLU A 51 -10.14 12.42 -3.16
CA GLU A 51 -10.56 13.41 -2.16
C GLU A 51 -10.26 12.92 -0.73
N LEU A 52 -10.45 11.62 -0.46
CA LEU A 52 -10.09 11.03 0.82
C LEU A 52 -8.58 11.10 1.08
N ALA A 53 -7.75 10.82 0.08
CA ALA A 53 -6.30 10.92 0.19
C ALA A 53 -5.83 12.37 0.44
N LEU A 54 -6.40 13.33 -0.27
CA LEU A 54 -6.12 14.77 -0.06
C LEU A 54 -6.55 15.21 1.35
N ALA A 55 -7.72 14.75 1.82
CA ALA A 55 -8.18 15.06 3.16
C ALA A 55 -7.24 14.52 4.26
N ARG A 56 -6.62 13.34 4.05
CA ARG A 56 -5.59 12.80 4.97
C ARG A 56 -4.31 13.63 4.96
N LEU A 57 -3.83 14.01 3.78
CA LEU A 57 -2.64 14.87 3.64
C LEU A 57 -2.86 16.24 4.31
N ASP A 58 -4.07 16.77 4.22
CA ASP A 58 -4.47 18.02 4.86
C ASP A 58 -4.82 17.87 6.35
N GLY A 59 -4.72 16.66 6.92
CA GLY A 59 -5.07 16.36 8.31
C GLY A 59 -6.56 16.53 8.65
N ARG A 60 -7.43 16.62 7.64
CA ARG A 60 -8.90 16.71 7.81
C ARG A 60 -9.54 15.38 8.20
N VAL A 61 -8.88 14.27 7.88
CA VAL A 61 -9.31 12.90 8.17
C VAL A 61 -8.11 12.10 8.68
N PRO A 62 -8.28 11.18 9.64
CA PRO A 62 -7.21 10.31 10.13
C PRO A 62 -6.49 9.51 9.03
#